data_AF-A0AAU4ICJ3-F1
#
_entry.id   AF-A0AAU4ICJ3-F1
#
_cell.length_a   1.000
_cell.length_b   1.000
_cell.length_c   1.000
_cell.angle_alpha   90.00
_cell.angle_beta   90.00
_cell.angle_gamma   90.00
#
_symmetry.space_group_name_H-M   'P 1'
#
loop_
_entity.id
_entity.type
_entity.pdbx_description
1 polymer ?
#
loop_
_entity_poly.entity_id
_entity_poly.type
_entity_poly.pdbx_seq_one_letter_code
_entity_poly.pdbx_strand_id
1 'polypeptide(L)'
;MPLLPRLPARPGPWPPGPSAKRVLDLAGAALLIGVLLVPLLLTAALLYATQGAGVLVREPAAGLAGRPYRAWRFRVGKGRAGAALERCSLDRLPQLLNVARGEMSLVGPRPGNSASDRPERLLVRPGMTGLWQVSARSDLPWEEMDLLDRHYVENHWLGMDLAILAQTPRAAWRHGRL
;
A
#
# COMPACT_ATOMS: atom_id res chain seq x y z
N MET A 1 6.13 -1.11 -32.61
CA MET A 1 5.45 -1.67 -31.43
C MET A 1 6.37 -2.70 -30.80
N PRO A 2 6.93 -2.49 -29.59
CA PRO A 2 7.69 -3.55 -28.95
C PRO A 2 6.72 -4.55 -28.31
N LEU A 3 6.86 -5.80 -28.72
CA LEU A 3 6.20 -6.99 -28.17
C LEU A 3 6.67 -7.18 -26.73
N LEU A 4 5.75 -7.22 -25.76
CA LEU A 4 6.07 -7.66 -24.40
C LEU A 4 6.51 -9.14 -24.46
N PRO A 5 7.65 -9.53 -23.86
CA PRO A 5 8.03 -10.93 -23.77
C PRO A 5 6.97 -11.70 -22.97
N ARG A 6 6.67 -12.93 -23.41
CA ARG A 6 5.78 -13.84 -22.67
C ARG A 6 6.44 -14.18 -21.32
N LEU A 7 5.91 -13.59 -20.25
CA LEU A 7 6.30 -13.94 -18.88
C LEU A 7 6.13 -15.46 -18.67
N PRO A 8 7.07 -16.14 -17.99
CA PRO A 8 6.96 -17.56 -17.72
C PRO A 8 5.67 -17.87 -16.93
N ALA A 9 5.08 -19.03 -17.21
CA ALA A 9 3.91 -19.49 -16.47
C ALA A 9 4.25 -19.59 -14.97
N ARG A 10 3.39 -18.99 -14.15
CA ARG A 10 3.47 -18.99 -12.68
C ARG A 10 3.77 -20.41 -12.15
N PRO A 11 4.68 -20.59 -11.17
CA PRO A 11 4.64 -21.78 -10.33
C PRO A 11 3.24 -21.88 -9.70
N GLY A 12 2.76 -23.12 -9.53
CA GLY A 12 1.38 -23.47 -9.18
C GLY A 12 0.80 -22.80 -7.93
N PRO A 13 -0.48 -23.05 -7.62
CA PRO A 13 -1.19 -22.35 -6.55
C PRO A 13 -0.42 -22.43 -5.23
N TRP A 14 -0.24 -21.27 -4.60
CA TRP A 14 0.18 -21.18 -3.20
C TRP A 14 -0.71 -22.12 -2.36
N PRO A 15 -0.15 -22.87 -1.39
CA PRO A 15 -0.86 -23.96 -0.72
C PRO A 15 -2.19 -23.52 -0.11
N PRO A 16 -3.18 -24.43 0.00
CA PRO A 16 -4.46 -24.15 0.63
C PRO A 16 -4.26 -23.96 2.14
N GLY A 17 -4.09 -22.70 2.53
CA GLY A 17 -3.95 -22.22 3.91
C GLY A 17 -3.47 -20.76 3.91
N PRO A 18 -3.87 -19.93 4.88
CA PRO A 18 -3.31 -18.59 4.97
C PRO A 18 -1.82 -18.71 5.29
N SER A 19 -0.95 -18.19 4.41
CA SER A 19 0.47 -18.03 4.75
C SER A 19 0.59 -17.25 6.07
N ALA A 20 1.63 -17.50 6.86
CA ALA A 20 1.83 -16.76 8.11
C ALA A 20 1.84 -15.23 7.90
N LYS A 21 2.37 -14.77 6.76
CA LYS A 21 2.27 -13.36 6.31
C LYS A 21 0.83 -12.91 6.10
N ARG A 22 -0.03 -13.76 5.52
CA ARG A 22 -1.45 -13.47 5.35
C ARG A 22 -2.19 -13.39 6.68
N VAL A 23 -1.85 -14.24 7.65
CA VAL A 23 -2.42 -14.15 9.01
C VAL A 23 -2.04 -12.83 9.65
N LEU A 24 -0.75 -12.44 9.58
CA LEU A 24 -0.25 -11.14 10.07
C LEU A 24 -1.00 -9.98 9.39
N ASP A 25 -1.16 -10.01 8.06
CA ASP A 25 -1.87 -8.99 7.31
C ASP A 25 -3.31 -8.81 7.77
N LEU A 26 -4.04 -9.91 7.94
CA LEU A 26 -5.44 -9.88 8.35
C LEU A 26 -5.60 -9.42 9.81
N ALA A 27 -4.77 -9.94 10.72
CA ALA A 27 -4.79 -9.57 12.12
C ALA A 27 -4.42 -8.08 12.30
N GLY A 28 -3.36 -7.63 11.64
CA GLY A 28 -2.92 -6.24 11.69
C GLY A 28 -3.94 -5.30 11.03
N ALA A 29 -4.52 -5.67 9.88
CA ALA A 29 -5.57 -4.86 9.25
C ALA A 29 -6.83 -4.78 10.12
N ALA A 30 -7.26 -5.88 10.72
CA ALA A 30 -8.42 -5.89 11.62
C ALA A 30 -8.18 -5.03 12.86
N LEU A 31 -7.00 -5.14 13.48
CA LEU A 31 -6.60 -4.29 14.61
C LEU A 31 -6.59 -2.81 14.23
N LEU A 32 -5.94 -2.46 13.12
CA LEU A 32 -5.87 -1.08 12.65
C LEU A 32 -7.25 -0.54 12.28
N ILE A 33 -8.10 -1.31 11.60
CA ILE A 33 -9.48 -0.92 11.30
C ILE A 33 -10.25 -0.70 12.59
N GLY A 34 -10.16 -1.60 13.58
CA GLY A 34 -10.86 -1.48 14.86
C GLY A 34 -10.44 -0.23 15.63
N VAL A 35 -9.13 0.00 15.77
CA VAL A 35 -8.58 1.18 16.46
C VAL A 35 -8.89 2.47 15.71
N LEU A 36 -8.83 2.45 14.38
CA LEU A 36 -9.02 3.63 13.54
C LEU A 36 -10.46 3.83 13.09
N LEU A 37 -11.42 2.98 13.46
CA LEU A 37 -12.78 3.04 12.93
C LEU A 37 -13.42 4.41 13.17
N VAL A 38 -13.42 4.86 14.42
CA VAL A 38 -13.99 6.16 14.81
C VAL A 38 -13.28 7.32 14.10
N PRO A 39 -11.93 7.45 14.14
CA PRO A 39 -11.28 8.56 13.43
C PRO A 39 -11.47 8.48 11.91
N LEU A 40 -11.57 7.29 11.30
CA LEU A 40 -11.88 7.15 9.87
C LEU A 40 -13.29 7.63 9.53
N LEU A 41 -14.29 7.30 10.36
CA LEU A 41 -15.66 7.77 10.19
C LEU A 41 -15.77 9.29 10.40
N LEU A 42 -15.09 9.85 11.39
CA LEU A 42 -15.02 11.30 11.61
C LEU A 42 -14.32 12.01 10.45
N THR A 43 -13.22 11.45 9.93
CA THR A 43 -12.52 11.97 8.75
C THR A 43 -13.45 11.96 7.53
N ALA A 44 -14.16 10.85 7.30
CA ALA A 44 -15.14 10.75 6.23
C ALA A 44 -16.28 11.77 6.40
N ALA A 45 -16.85 11.92 7.59
CA ALA A 45 -17.91 12.89 7.87
C ALA A 45 -17.44 14.33 7.63
N LEU A 46 -16.24 14.68 8.08
CA LEU A 46 -15.65 16.01 7.86
C LEU A 46 -15.41 16.27 6.37
N LEU A 47 -14.89 15.30 5.63
CA LEU A 47 -14.70 15.44 4.18
C LEU A 47 -16.03 15.60 3.45
N TYR A 48 -17.05 14.84 3.85
CA TYR A 48 -18.38 14.98 3.29
C TYR A 48 -18.98 16.36 3.55
N ALA A 49 -18.92 16.83 4.80
CA ALA A 49 -19.45 18.13 5.21
C ALA A 49 -18.75 19.31 4.52
N THR A 50 -17.46 19.18 4.21
CA THR A 50 -16.66 20.25 3.58
C THR A 50 -16.66 20.21 2.05
N GLN A 51 -16.85 19.04 1.44
CA GLN A 51 -16.77 18.88 -0.02
C GLN A 51 -18.13 18.63 -0.70
N GLY A 52 -19.17 18.23 0.05
CA GLY A 52 -20.50 17.95 -0.49
C GLY A 52 -20.55 16.80 -1.51
N ALA A 53 -19.55 15.92 -1.51
CA ALA A 53 -19.39 14.87 -2.52
C ALA A 53 -18.91 13.55 -1.90
N GLY A 54 -18.89 12.48 -2.71
CA GLY A 54 -18.38 11.18 -2.27
C GLY A 54 -16.97 11.26 -1.69
N VAL A 55 -16.76 10.67 -0.52
CA VAL A 55 -15.51 10.82 0.25
C VAL A 55 -14.46 9.77 -0.06
N LEU A 56 -14.83 8.71 -0.77
CA LEU A 56 -13.93 7.65 -1.18
C LEU A 56 -13.72 7.69 -2.70
N VAL A 57 -12.47 7.46 -3.10
CA VAL A 57 -12.07 7.23 -4.48
C VAL A 57 -11.40 5.87 -4.61
N ARG A 58 -11.39 5.36 -5.83
CA ARG A 58 -10.82 4.07 -6.20
C ARG A 58 -9.86 4.27 -7.35
N GLU A 59 -8.57 4.09 -7.10
CA GLU A 59 -7.51 4.26 -8.09
C GLU A 59 -7.11 2.90 -8.69
N PRO A 60 -6.90 2.81 -10.01
CA PRO A 60 -6.44 1.58 -10.64
C PRO A 60 -5.02 1.22 -10.18
N ALA A 61 -4.81 -0.04 -9.82
CA ALA A 61 -3.52 -0.55 -9.34
C ALA A 61 -3.29 -2.01 -9.77
N ALA A 62 -2.03 -2.44 -9.74
CA ALA A 62 -1.62 -3.80 -10.02
C ALA A 62 -1.35 -4.60 -8.74
N GLY A 63 -2.03 -5.73 -8.58
CA GLY A 63 -1.87 -6.65 -7.47
C GLY A 63 -1.01 -7.87 -7.84
N LEU A 64 -1.10 -8.91 -7.01
CA LEU A 64 -0.31 -10.14 -7.17
C LEU A 64 -0.41 -10.76 -8.58
N ALA A 65 0.77 -10.96 -9.16
CA ALA A 65 1.09 -11.24 -10.55
C ALA A 65 0.14 -10.57 -11.56
N GLY A 66 0.13 -9.24 -11.45
CA GLY A 66 -0.49 -8.32 -12.40
C GLY A 66 -2.00 -8.25 -12.34
N ARG A 67 -2.65 -8.89 -11.35
CA ARG A 67 -4.11 -8.85 -11.22
C ARG A 67 -4.56 -7.41 -10.97
N PRO A 68 -5.35 -6.79 -11.86
CA PRO A 68 -5.81 -5.43 -11.66
C PRO A 68 -6.76 -5.38 -10.46
N TYR A 69 -6.62 -4.34 -9.64
CA TYR A 69 -7.57 -4.05 -8.56
C TYR A 69 -7.74 -2.53 -8.42
N ARG A 70 -8.61 -2.13 -7.49
CA ARG A 70 -8.89 -0.72 -7.22
C ARG A 70 -8.51 -0.38 -5.78
N ALA A 71 -7.43 0.38 -5.62
CA ALA A 71 -6.97 0.85 -4.32
C ALA A 71 -7.92 1.92 -3.78
N TRP A 72 -8.42 1.71 -2.56
CA TRP A 72 -9.31 2.65 -1.89
C TRP A 72 -8.54 3.79 -1.27
N ARG A 73 -9.01 5.02 -1.44
CA ARG A 73 -8.44 6.21 -0.78
C ARG A 73 -9.53 7.18 -0.40
N PHE A 74 -9.24 8.06 0.55
CA PHE A 74 -10.08 9.25 0.75
C PHE A 74 -9.87 10.21 -0.40
N ARG A 75 -10.95 10.89 -0.77
CA ARG A 75 -10.90 12.00 -1.73
C ARG A 75 -10.21 13.19 -1.08
N VAL A 76 -9.02 13.51 -1.60
CA VAL A 76 -8.32 14.74 -1.22
C VAL A 76 -8.95 15.90 -2.00
N GLY A 77 -9.62 16.79 -1.27
CA GLY A 77 -10.23 18.02 -1.80
C GLY A 77 -9.36 19.25 -1.55
N LYS A 78 -9.82 20.42 -2.00
CA LYS A 78 -9.15 21.70 -1.72
C LYS A 78 -9.32 22.11 -0.26
N GLY A 79 -8.37 22.89 0.26
CA GLY A 79 -8.42 23.49 1.60
C GLY A 79 -7.60 22.75 2.67
N ARG A 80 -7.66 23.24 3.91
CA ARG A 80 -6.77 22.81 5.01
C ARG A 80 -6.93 21.33 5.37
N ALA A 81 -8.17 20.82 5.36
CA ALA A 81 -8.46 19.42 5.69
C ALA A 81 -7.87 18.45 4.64
N GLY A 82 -8.03 18.76 3.34
CA GLY A 82 -7.43 17.99 2.26
C GLY A 82 -5.90 18.02 2.31
N ALA A 83 -5.32 19.21 2.48
CA ALA A 83 -3.87 19.36 2.63
C ALA A 83 -3.32 18.59 3.83
N ALA A 84 -4.03 18.55 4.96
CA ALA A 84 -3.62 17.78 6.14
C ALA A 84 -3.69 16.26 5.89
N LEU A 85 -4.75 15.78 5.20
CA LEU A 85 -4.89 14.37 4.81
C LEU A 85 -3.74 13.91 3.92
N GLU A 86 -3.37 14.73 2.94
CA GLU A 86 -2.28 14.44 2.00
C GLU A 86 -0.91 14.46 2.70
N ARG A 87 -0.60 15.53 3.48
CA ARG A 87 0.66 15.64 4.22
C ARG A 87 0.87 14.48 5.17
N CYS A 88 -0.15 14.10 5.92
CA CYS A 88 -0.05 13.00 6.87
C CYS A 88 -0.23 11.61 6.22
N SER A 89 -0.41 11.54 4.90
CA SER A 89 -0.70 10.29 4.17
C SER A 89 -1.91 9.49 4.72
N LEU A 90 -2.83 10.18 5.39
CA LEU A 90 -4.02 9.58 5.99
C LEU A 90 -5.06 9.21 4.94
N ASP A 91 -4.96 9.80 3.75
CA ASP A 91 -5.81 9.51 2.60
C ASP A 91 -5.73 8.04 2.16
N ARG A 92 -4.64 7.33 2.49
CA ARG A 92 -4.43 5.91 2.13
C ARG A 92 -4.99 4.92 3.14
N LEU A 93 -5.47 5.35 4.30
CA LEU A 93 -6.00 4.43 5.31
C LEU A 93 -7.16 3.53 4.83
N PRO A 94 -8.05 3.97 3.91
CA PRO A 94 -9.05 3.08 3.31
C PRO A 94 -8.47 1.85 2.59
N GLN A 95 -7.17 1.85 2.22
CA GLN A 95 -6.49 0.68 1.65
C GLN A 95 -6.43 -0.52 2.60
N LEU A 96 -6.66 -0.35 3.90
CA LEU A 96 -6.84 -1.47 4.84
C LEU A 96 -7.97 -2.42 4.38
N LEU A 97 -8.98 -1.89 3.68
CA LEU A 97 -10.03 -2.71 3.05
C LEU A 97 -9.48 -3.58 1.91
N ASN A 98 -8.49 -3.10 1.15
CA ASN A 98 -7.81 -3.90 0.12
C ASN A 98 -6.96 -5.00 0.76
N VAL A 99 -6.33 -4.74 1.91
CA VAL A 99 -5.61 -5.75 2.68
C VAL A 99 -6.58 -6.84 3.16
N ALA A 100 -7.70 -6.45 3.76
CA ALA A 100 -8.75 -7.38 4.18
C ALA A 100 -9.27 -8.23 3.00
N ARG A 101 -9.46 -7.63 1.81
CA ARG A 101 -9.88 -8.33 0.59
C ARG A 101 -8.80 -9.21 -0.06
N GLY A 102 -7.54 -9.08 0.36
CA GLY A 102 -6.43 -9.88 -0.19
C GLY A 102 -5.86 -9.37 -1.51
N GLU A 103 -6.20 -8.13 -1.87
CA GLU A 103 -5.64 -7.41 -3.00
C GLU A 103 -4.27 -6.80 -2.65
N MET A 104 -4.09 -6.41 -1.38
CA MET A 104 -2.88 -5.83 -0.81
C MET A 104 -2.37 -6.62 0.41
N SER A 105 -1.14 -6.32 0.82
CA SER A 105 -0.52 -6.70 2.10
C SER A 105 -0.27 -5.45 2.94
N LEU A 106 -0.06 -5.59 4.26
CA LEU A 106 0.37 -4.46 5.07
C LEU A 106 1.76 -3.99 4.64
N VAL A 107 2.67 -4.95 4.40
CA VAL A 107 4.03 -4.71 3.95
C VAL A 107 4.25 -5.31 2.56
N GLY A 108 4.78 -4.52 1.65
CA GLY A 108 5.09 -4.93 0.28
C GLY A 108 5.57 -3.76 -0.58
N PRO A 109 5.93 -4.01 -1.84
CA PRO A 109 6.27 -2.95 -2.79
C PRO A 109 5.11 -1.98 -2.97
N ARG A 110 5.41 -0.71 -3.25
CA ARG A 110 4.35 0.31 -3.48
C ARG A 110 3.48 -0.13 -4.66
N PRO A 111 2.14 -0.05 -4.60
CA PRO A 111 1.28 -0.37 -5.74
C PRO A 111 1.63 0.51 -6.94
N GLY A 112 2.09 -0.12 -8.03
CA GLY A 112 2.29 0.52 -9.31
C GLY A 112 1.06 0.40 -10.22
N ASN A 113 1.15 1.05 -11.38
CA ASN A 113 0.21 0.79 -12.47
C ASN A 113 0.71 -0.42 -13.27
N SER A 114 -0.17 -1.35 -13.65
CA SER A 114 0.24 -2.63 -14.27
C SER A 114 0.99 -2.50 -15.59
N ALA A 115 0.96 -1.32 -16.22
CA ALA A 115 1.54 -1.08 -17.54
C ALA A 115 2.99 -0.57 -17.50
N SER A 116 3.41 0.08 -16.40
CA SER A 116 4.77 0.60 -16.22
C SER A 116 5.52 -0.08 -15.07
N ASP A 117 4.86 -0.99 -14.36
CA ASP A 117 5.48 -1.69 -13.25
C ASP A 117 6.44 -2.77 -13.72
N ARG A 118 7.54 -2.94 -12.98
CA ARG A 118 8.50 -4.01 -13.24
C ARG A 118 7.88 -5.37 -12.88
N PRO A 119 8.02 -6.41 -13.72
CA PRO A 119 7.37 -7.71 -13.49
C PRO A 119 7.70 -8.33 -12.13
N GLU A 120 8.90 -8.08 -11.62
CA GLU A 120 9.38 -8.62 -10.34
C GLU A 120 8.54 -8.11 -9.16
N ARG A 121 8.13 -6.84 -9.17
CA ARG A 121 7.30 -6.23 -8.10
C ARG A 121 5.92 -6.88 -8.01
N LEU A 122 5.47 -7.49 -9.10
CA LEU A 122 4.20 -8.21 -9.18
C LEU A 122 4.29 -9.64 -8.62
N LEU A 123 5.47 -10.14 -8.23
CA LEU A 123 5.59 -11.49 -7.66
C LEU A 123 5.02 -11.60 -6.24
N VAL A 124 4.84 -10.46 -5.56
CA VAL A 124 4.24 -10.34 -4.23
C VAL A 124 3.01 -9.44 -4.27
N ARG A 125 2.22 -9.41 -3.19
CA ARG A 125 1.16 -8.42 -3.06
C ARG A 125 1.78 -7.03 -2.82
N PRO A 126 1.25 -5.96 -3.43
CA PRO A 126 1.66 -4.61 -3.09
C PRO A 126 1.32 -4.28 -1.63
N GLY A 127 2.14 -3.43 -1.02
CA GLY A 127 2.05 -3.02 0.38
C GLY A 127 1.39 -1.67 0.59
N MET A 128 0.82 -1.47 1.78
CA MET A 128 0.50 -0.12 2.27
C MET A 128 1.77 0.64 2.69
N THR A 129 2.72 -0.09 3.27
CA THR A 129 4.10 0.33 3.55
C THR A 129 5.08 -0.67 2.92
N GLY A 130 6.36 -0.32 2.85
CA GLY A 130 7.37 -1.12 2.16
C GLY A 130 8.77 -0.69 2.55
N LEU A 131 9.77 -1.50 2.18
CA LEU A 131 11.16 -1.28 2.58
C LEU A 131 11.63 0.11 2.16
N TRP A 132 11.46 0.49 0.89
CA TRP A 132 11.87 1.81 0.43
C TRP A 132 11.13 2.94 1.16
N GLN A 133 9.86 2.77 1.54
CA GLN A 133 9.09 3.82 2.23
C GLN A 133 9.67 4.14 3.61
N VAL A 134 10.17 3.12 4.32
CA VAL A 134 10.80 3.29 5.65
C VAL A 134 12.28 3.62 5.57
N SER A 135 12.96 3.15 4.52
CA SER A 135 14.36 3.49 4.22
C SER A 135 14.50 4.88 3.61
N ALA A 136 13.42 5.43 3.04
CA ALA A 136 13.42 6.70 2.34
C ALA A 136 13.86 7.85 3.26
N ARG A 137 15.10 8.31 3.05
CA ARG A 137 15.44 9.72 3.18
C ARG A 137 14.72 10.47 2.06
N SER A 138 14.40 11.73 2.29
CA SER A 138 13.43 12.53 1.54
C SER A 138 13.75 12.78 0.05
N ASP A 139 14.86 12.25 -0.45
CA ASP A 139 15.49 12.56 -1.72
C ASP A 139 16.11 11.34 -2.44
N LEU A 140 15.66 10.12 -2.14
CA LEU A 140 16.17 8.91 -2.81
C LEU A 140 15.79 8.88 -4.32
N PRO A 141 16.77 8.70 -5.23
CA PRO A 141 16.52 8.48 -6.65
C PRO A 141 15.58 7.30 -6.90
N TRP A 142 14.86 7.33 -8.01
CA TRP A 142 13.88 6.29 -8.35
C TRP A 142 14.52 4.90 -8.48
N GLU A 143 15.72 4.85 -9.00
CA GLU A 143 16.52 3.62 -9.16
C GLU A 143 16.84 2.97 -7.82
N GLU A 144 17.10 3.77 -6.77
CA GLU A 144 17.36 3.26 -5.42
C GLU A 144 16.08 2.78 -4.74
N MET A 145 14.94 3.45 -4.97
CA MET A 145 13.64 2.97 -4.51
C MET A 145 13.30 1.60 -5.14
N ASP A 146 13.55 1.44 -6.44
CA ASP A 146 13.35 0.18 -7.17
C ASP A 146 14.27 -0.94 -6.65
N LEU A 147 15.54 -0.63 -6.35
CA LEU A 147 16.47 -1.59 -5.75
C LEU A 147 15.96 -2.12 -4.40
N LEU A 148 15.42 -1.24 -3.56
CA LEU A 148 14.85 -1.62 -2.25
C LEU A 148 13.57 -2.46 -2.41
N ASP A 149 12.72 -2.14 -3.38
CA ASP A 149 11.54 -2.96 -3.71
C ASP A 149 11.94 -4.34 -4.23
N ARG A 150 12.95 -4.44 -5.11
CA ARG A 150 13.49 -5.73 -5.57
C ARG A 150 14.09 -6.54 -4.43
N HIS A 151 14.89 -5.90 -3.57
CA HIS A 151 15.47 -6.56 -2.41
C HIS A 151 14.37 -7.14 -1.50
N TYR A 152 13.28 -6.40 -1.28
CA TYR A 152 12.12 -6.91 -0.55
C TYR A 152 11.49 -8.12 -1.25
N VAL A 153 11.20 -8.05 -2.55
CA VAL A 153 10.60 -9.17 -3.30
C VAL A 153 11.43 -10.45 -3.14
N GLU A 154 12.75 -10.33 -3.27
CA GLU A 154 13.68 -11.47 -3.23
C GLU A 154 13.91 -12.03 -1.82
N ASN A 155 13.90 -11.19 -0.79
CA ASN A 155 14.40 -11.56 0.54
C ASN A 155 13.37 -11.42 1.67
N HIS A 156 12.11 -11.07 1.37
CA HIS A 156 11.12 -10.83 2.40
C HIS A 156 10.84 -12.09 3.24
N TRP A 157 10.76 -11.86 4.55
CA TRP A 157 10.33 -12.83 5.55
C TRP A 157 9.64 -12.06 6.68
N LEU A 158 8.99 -12.78 7.61
CA LEU A 158 8.13 -12.15 8.62
C LEU A 158 8.83 -11.13 9.52
N GLY A 159 10.07 -11.37 9.94
CA GLY A 159 10.78 -10.42 10.79
C GLY A 159 11.14 -9.13 10.07
N MET A 160 11.42 -9.20 8.75
CA MET A 160 11.56 -8.00 7.93
C MET A 160 10.25 -7.21 7.86
N ASP A 161 9.11 -7.89 7.69
CA ASP A 161 7.79 -7.23 7.73
C ASP A 161 7.55 -6.53 9.07
N LEU A 162 7.83 -7.20 10.19
CA LEU A 162 7.69 -6.61 11.53
C LEU A 162 8.62 -5.41 11.72
N ALA A 163 9.87 -5.49 11.25
CA ALA A 163 10.81 -4.38 11.30
C ALA A 163 10.32 -3.18 10.46
N ILE A 164 9.75 -3.42 9.27
CA ILE A 164 9.18 -2.35 8.43
C ILE A 164 7.95 -1.74 9.11
N LEU A 165 7.04 -2.56 9.68
CA LEU A 165 5.87 -2.08 10.40
C LEU A 165 6.26 -1.22 11.61
N ALA A 166 7.26 -1.64 12.39
CA ALA A 166 7.76 -0.89 13.54
C ALA A 166 8.36 0.47 13.14
N GLN A 167 9.00 0.56 11.96
CA GLN A 167 9.60 1.80 11.45
C GLN A 167 8.58 2.72 10.76
N THR A 168 7.45 2.17 10.32
CA THR A 168 6.45 2.90 9.51
C THR A 168 5.90 4.17 10.17
N PRO A 169 5.51 4.19 11.46
CA PRO A 169 5.01 5.41 12.10
C PRO A 169 6.04 6.55 12.08
N ARG A 170 7.31 6.23 12.34
CA ARG A 170 8.41 7.20 12.32
C ARG A 170 8.66 7.71 10.90
N ALA A 171 8.63 6.82 9.91
CA ALA A 171 8.80 7.19 8.50
C ALA A 171 7.65 8.10 8.03
N ALA A 172 6.40 7.73 8.30
CA ALA A 172 5.23 8.53 7.93
C ALA A 172 5.26 9.94 8.55
N TRP A 173 5.69 10.05 9.81
CA TRP A 173 5.85 11.34 10.49
C TRP A 173 6.94 12.22 9.86
N ARG A 174 8.03 11.63 9.37
CA ARG A 174 9.13 12.38 8.71
C ARG A 174 8.71 12.91 7.34
N HIS A 175 8.02 12.10 6.56
CA HIS A 175 7.58 12.46 5.21
C HIS A 175 6.49 13.55 5.21
N GLY A 176 5.67 13.65 6.26
CA GLY A 176 4.63 14.68 6.35
C GLY A 176 5.10 16.09 6.78
N ARG A 177 6.40 16.29 7.06
CA ARG A 177 6.99 17.59 7.45
C ARG A 177 7.73 18.31 6.32
N LEU A 178 7.70 17.78 5.10
CA LEU A 178 8.34 18.37 3.92
C LEU A 178 7.26 18.93 2.98
#